data_AF-A0A369RN26-F1
#
_entry.id   AF-A0A369RN26-F1
#
_cell.length_a   1.000
_cell.length_b   1.000
_cell.length_c   1.000
_cell.angle_alpha   90.00
_cell.angle_beta   90.00
_cell.angle_gamma   90.00
#
_symmetry.space_group_name_H-M   'P 1'
#
loop_
_entity.id
_entity.type
_entity.pdbx_description
1 polymer ?
#
loop_
_entity_poly.entity_id
_entity_poly.type
_entity_poly.pdbx_seq_one_letter_code
_entity_poly.pdbx_strand_id
1 'polypeptide(L)'
;MTSLKEFVNSYKTEDLYVVHTVPKEMREDIRMLPCVSCGGYAEKLLDVVMWFSSGGTKSVLHNDGYENLNCLFRGTKELVMIDKNVDYDAIFDNNGFSNLDVDKVDLKKYSDLIHMKWYKAKMSAGDCIFIPQFWLHQVRSYDSNLAVNMWWIQLLKFNESSCEKNKDDNYLNTADYEFATYELLRNSILDYMPKSKRATKQTFKRILTRCEVGPIVFPAVFSTFDSNKDDVVSFDEVQDLPYGEFSKLFPNWNYESEEAEELEPERDEL
;
A
#
# COMPACT_ATOMS: atom_id res chain seq x y z
N MET A 1 -10.24 -12.07 -19.54
CA MET A 1 -8.96 -12.26 -18.83
C MET A 1 -8.03 -13.04 -19.74
N THR A 2 -6.91 -12.43 -20.10
CA THR A 2 -5.79 -13.08 -20.79
C THR A 2 -5.00 -13.90 -19.76
N SER A 3 -4.66 -15.14 -20.07
CA SER A 3 -3.84 -15.97 -19.18
C SER A 3 -2.39 -15.45 -19.10
N LEU A 4 -1.68 -15.73 -18.00
CA LEU A 4 -0.25 -15.41 -17.90
C LEU A 4 0.56 -16.00 -19.07
N LYS A 5 0.17 -17.18 -19.55
CA LYS A 5 0.79 -17.83 -20.72
C LYS A 5 0.60 -17.01 -21.99
N GLU A 6 -0.62 -16.54 -22.25
CA GLU A 6 -0.90 -15.69 -23.42
C GLU A 6 -0.14 -14.37 -23.32
N PHE A 7 -0.16 -13.72 -22.15
CA PHE A 7 0.62 -12.50 -21.91
C PHE A 7 2.12 -12.70 -22.19
N VAL A 8 2.74 -13.73 -21.60
CA VAL A 8 4.18 -13.98 -21.79
C VAL A 8 4.54 -14.25 -23.26
N ASN A 9 3.60 -14.78 -24.06
CA ASN A 9 3.82 -15.03 -25.48
C ASN A 9 3.74 -13.75 -26.34
N SER A 10 2.97 -12.73 -25.94
CA SER A 10 2.74 -11.54 -26.79
C SER A 10 3.29 -10.23 -26.23
N TYR A 11 3.60 -10.13 -24.93
CA TYR A 11 3.93 -8.86 -24.27
C TYR A 11 5.10 -8.11 -24.92
N LYS A 12 6.05 -8.82 -25.54
CA LYS A 12 7.21 -8.19 -26.20
C LYS A 12 6.88 -7.49 -27.51
N THR A 13 5.77 -7.84 -28.14
CA THR A 13 5.36 -7.35 -29.46
C THR A 13 4.12 -6.47 -29.41
N GLU A 14 3.37 -6.53 -28.31
CA GLU A 14 2.14 -5.77 -28.07
C GLU A 14 2.38 -4.76 -26.94
N ASP A 15 1.65 -3.65 -26.96
CA ASP A 15 1.68 -2.64 -25.89
C ASP A 15 0.81 -3.13 -24.71
N LEU A 16 1.38 -4.06 -23.94
CA LEU A 16 0.73 -4.69 -22.80
C LEU A 16 1.59 -4.56 -21.54
N TYR A 17 0.92 -4.30 -20.42
CA TYR A 17 1.48 -4.45 -19.09
C TYR A 17 0.53 -5.22 -18.19
N VAL A 18 1.08 -5.84 -17.16
CA VAL A 18 0.34 -6.55 -16.12
C VAL A 18 0.69 -5.95 -14.78
N VAL A 19 -0.35 -5.63 -14.03
CA VAL A 19 -0.34 -5.34 -12.60
C VAL A 19 -1.20 -6.42 -11.95
N HIS A 20 -0.60 -7.21 -11.06
CA HIS A 20 -1.31 -8.31 -10.42
C HIS A 20 -0.61 -8.76 -9.14
N THR A 21 -1.37 -9.07 -8.11
CA THR A 21 -0.90 -9.79 -6.91
C THR A 21 -0.12 -11.04 -7.31
N VAL A 22 1.09 -11.22 -6.80
CA VAL A 22 1.92 -12.38 -7.12
C VAL A 22 1.26 -13.65 -6.58
N PRO A 23 1.02 -14.67 -7.43
CA PRO A 23 0.50 -15.96 -6.99
C PRO A 23 1.36 -16.56 -5.88
N LYS A 24 0.73 -17.29 -4.95
CA LYS A 24 1.42 -17.85 -3.77
C LYS A 24 2.62 -18.71 -4.14
N GLU A 25 2.52 -19.48 -5.22
CA GLU A 25 3.59 -20.35 -5.73
C GLU A 25 4.79 -19.56 -6.25
N MET A 26 4.57 -18.35 -6.78
CA MET A 26 5.64 -17.46 -7.26
C MET A 26 6.26 -16.62 -6.13
N ARG A 27 5.54 -16.43 -5.02
CA ARG A 27 6.06 -15.67 -3.86
C ARG A 27 7.24 -16.37 -3.19
N GLU A 28 7.43 -17.67 -3.39
CA GLU A 28 8.57 -18.42 -2.84
C GLU A 28 9.94 -17.91 -3.34
N ASP A 29 9.95 -17.30 -4.53
CA ASP A 29 11.13 -16.70 -5.17
C ASP A 29 11.35 -15.24 -4.77
N ILE A 30 10.47 -14.64 -3.96
CA ILE A 30 10.50 -13.23 -3.57
C ILE A 30 10.85 -13.13 -2.09
N ARG A 31 11.99 -12.48 -1.82
CA ARG A 31 12.50 -12.25 -0.47
C ARG A 31 12.30 -10.80 -0.06
N MET A 32 11.81 -10.61 1.16
CA MET A 32 11.84 -9.31 1.82
C MET A 32 13.29 -8.94 2.17
N LEU A 33 13.60 -7.64 2.16
CA LEU A 33 14.93 -7.16 2.49
C LEU A 33 15.18 -7.14 4.01
N PRO A 34 16.45 -7.21 4.46
CA PRO A 34 16.79 -7.13 5.89
C PRO A 34 16.28 -5.87 6.61
N CYS A 35 16.10 -4.76 5.90
CA CYS A 35 15.57 -3.53 6.49
C CYS A 35 14.10 -3.65 6.95
N VAL A 36 13.36 -4.65 6.47
CA VAL A 36 11.96 -4.90 6.83
C VAL A 36 11.77 -6.25 7.54
N SER A 37 12.86 -6.98 7.82
CA SER A 37 12.79 -8.25 8.55
C SER A 37 12.61 -8.07 10.07
N CYS A 38 12.75 -6.85 10.57
CA CYS A 38 12.68 -6.50 11.99
C CYS A 38 11.75 -5.30 12.18
N GLY A 39 10.87 -5.35 13.18
CA GLY A 39 9.90 -4.31 13.51
C GLY A 39 8.44 -4.73 13.35
N GLY A 40 8.15 -5.89 12.77
CA GLY A 40 6.80 -6.40 12.55
C GLY A 40 6.21 -6.09 11.18
N TYR A 41 7.02 -5.61 10.23
CA TYR A 41 6.56 -5.23 8.89
C TYR A 41 6.02 -6.42 8.09
N ALA A 42 6.70 -7.58 8.15
CA ALA A 42 6.31 -8.78 7.43
C ALA A 42 4.93 -9.30 7.88
N GLU A 43 4.63 -9.22 9.19
CA GLU A 43 3.31 -9.56 9.74
C GLU A 43 2.19 -8.59 9.34
N LYS A 44 2.55 -7.45 8.73
CA LYS A 44 1.63 -6.40 8.27
C LYS A 44 1.62 -6.27 6.74
N LEU A 45 2.15 -7.26 6.03
CA LEU A 45 2.13 -7.35 4.57
C LEU A 45 0.68 -7.30 4.06
N LEU A 46 0.37 -6.34 3.21
CA LEU A 46 -0.93 -6.15 2.59
C LEU A 46 -1.02 -6.83 1.23
N ASP A 47 0.04 -6.69 0.42
CA ASP A 47 0.13 -7.33 -0.89
C ASP A 47 1.59 -7.43 -1.35
N VAL A 48 1.82 -8.31 -2.33
CA VAL A 48 3.02 -8.39 -3.15
C VAL A 48 2.59 -8.28 -4.59
N VAL A 49 2.76 -7.12 -5.22
CA VAL A 49 2.22 -6.82 -6.55
C VAL A 49 3.32 -6.90 -7.61
N MET A 50 3.09 -7.65 -8.67
CA MET A 50 4.01 -7.73 -9.82
C MET A 50 3.62 -6.72 -10.89
N TRP A 51 4.63 -6.00 -11.37
CA TRP A 51 4.58 -5.09 -12.51
C TRP A 51 5.43 -5.67 -13.63
N PHE A 52 4.80 -6.08 -14.73
CA PHE A 52 5.48 -6.75 -15.84
C PHE A 52 5.06 -6.12 -17.18
N SER A 53 6.02 -5.58 -17.94
CA SER A 53 5.80 -5.05 -19.29
C SER A 53 6.97 -5.29 -20.24
N SER A 54 6.80 -4.93 -21.52
CA SER A 54 7.88 -4.87 -22.52
C SER A 54 8.74 -3.60 -22.45
N GLY A 55 8.37 -2.64 -21.61
CA GLY A 55 9.01 -1.33 -21.48
C GLY A 55 8.25 -0.22 -22.19
N GLY A 56 8.64 1.03 -21.93
CA GLY A 56 7.94 2.20 -22.45
C GLY A 56 6.68 2.57 -21.66
N THR A 57 6.43 1.92 -20.53
CA THR A 57 5.29 2.21 -19.67
C THR A 57 5.57 3.41 -18.76
N LYS A 58 4.50 4.14 -18.42
CA LYS A 58 4.53 5.34 -17.59
C LYS A 58 3.27 5.32 -16.72
N SER A 59 3.43 5.32 -15.39
CA SER A 59 2.31 5.56 -14.49
C SER A 59 1.90 7.03 -14.53
N VAL A 60 0.67 7.32 -14.11
CA VAL A 60 0.28 8.66 -13.67
C VAL A 60 1.04 9.04 -12.40
N LEU A 61 1.03 10.34 -12.06
CA LEU A 61 1.47 10.79 -10.73
C LEU A 61 0.36 10.45 -9.73
N HIS A 62 0.68 9.60 -8.76
CA HIS A 62 -0.26 9.14 -7.74
C HIS A 62 0.48 8.97 -6.40
N ASN A 63 -0.24 8.63 -5.35
CA ASN A 63 0.34 8.18 -4.10
C ASN A 63 -0.37 6.90 -3.64
N ASP A 64 0.35 6.08 -2.88
CA ASP A 64 -0.22 4.88 -2.29
C ASP A 64 -0.65 5.16 -0.85
N GLY A 65 -1.76 4.56 -0.44
CA GLY A 65 -2.22 4.54 0.96
C GLY A 65 -1.37 3.67 1.89
N TYR A 66 -0.26 3.10 1.40
CA TYR A 66 0.55 2.10 2.11
C TYR A 66 2.04 2.43 2.04
N GLU A 67 2.83 1.82 2.92
CA GLU A 67 4.28 1.81 2.78
C GLU A 67 4.66 0.83 1.66
N ASN A 68 5.59 1.23 0.78
CA ASN A 68 5.87 0.48 -0.44
C ASN A 68 7.38 0.26 -0.64
N LEU A 69 7.79 -0.97 -0.89
CA LEU A 69 9.13 -1.31 -1.34
C LEU A 69 9.08 -1.90 -2.75
N ASN A 70 9.48 -1.10 -3.74
CA ASN A 70 9.55 -1.49 -5.14
C ASN A 70 10.93 -2.07 -5.45
N CYS A 71 10.99 -3.36 -5.77
CA CYS A 71 12.22 -4.06 -6.16
C CYS A 71 12.21 -4.39 -7.65
N LEU A 72 13.27 -4.02 -8.36
CA LEU A 72 13.37 -4.19 -9.81
C LEU A 72 14.17 -5.47 -10.16
N PHE A 73 13.53 -6.41 -10.84
CA PHE A 73 14.13 -7.69 -11.24
C PHE A 73 14.69 -7.64 -12.66
N ARG A 74 14.09 -6.84 -13.54
CA ARG A 74 14.53 -6.71 -14.94
C ARG A 74 14.20 -5.32 -15.49
N GLY A 75 15.09 -4.80 -16.35
CA GLY A 75 14.94 -3.51 -17.02
C GLY A 75 15.53 -2.36 -16.21
N THR A 76 15.10 -1.14 -16.53
CA THR A 76 15.43 0.06 -15.75
C THR A 76 14.17 0.87 -15.46
N LYS A 77 14.17 1.62 -14.34
CA LYS A 77 13.10 2.55 -14.00
C LYS A 77 13.66 3.93 -13.69
N GLU A 78 12.89 4.96 -13.99
CA GLU A 78 13.07 6.30 -13.44
C GLU A 78 11.84 6.68 -12.63
N LEU A 79 12.06 7.22 -11.43
CA LEU A 79 11.01 7.67 -10.54
C LEU A 79 11.16 9.16 -10.30
N VAL A 80 10.05 9.88 -10.38
CA VAL A 80 9.88 11.21 -9.77
C VAL A 80 9.15 11.00 -8.46
N MET A 81 9.64 11.59 -7.38
CA MET A 81 9.02 11.50 -6.05
C MET A 81 8.88 12.87 -5.41
N ILE A 82 7.76 13.13 -4.75
CA ILE A 82 7.46 14.38 -4.07
C ILE A 82 6.98 14.06 -2.65
N ASP A 83 7.46 14.84 -1.69
CA ASP A 83 7.13 14.68 -0.28
C ASP A 83 5.63 14.91 -0.04
N LYS A 84 5.02 14.07 0.80
CA LYS A 84 3.59 14.14 1.14
C LYS A 84 3.13 15.44 1.81
N ASN A 85 4.06 16.25 2.34
CA ASN A 85 3.73 17.50 3.01
C ASN A 85 3.54 18.68 2.05
N VAL A 86 3.63 18.45 0.74
CA VAL A 86 3.30 19.44 -0.27
C VAL A 86 1.78 19.53 -0.42
N ASP A 87 1.25 20.74 -0.59
CA ASP A 87 -0.14 20.91 -1.00
C ASP A 87 -0.27 20.53 -2.48
N TYR A 88 -0.93 19.41 -2.72
CA TYR A 88 -1.16 18.86 -4.05
C TYR A 88 -2.64 18.81 -4.43
N ASP A 89 -3.54 19.49 -3.69
CA ASP A 89 -4.98 19.50 -3.99
C ASP A 89 -5.24 20.03 -5.41
N ALA A 90 -4.40 20.96 -5.89
CA ALA A 90 -4.48 21.49 -7.24
C ALA A 90 -4.08 20.48 -8.34
N ILE A 91 -3.35 19.41 -7.99
CA ILE A 91 -2.72 18.44 -8.89
C ILE A 91 -3.62 17.23 -9.16
N PHE A 92 -4.54 16.94 -8.25
CA PHE A 92 -5.45 15.79 -8.29
C PHE A 92 -6.86 16.20 -8.71
N ASP A 93 -7.54 15.32 -9.44
CA ASP A 93 -8.97 15.47 -9.69
C ASP A 93 -9.81 14.84 -8.58
N ASN A 94 -11.13 14.97 -8.72
CA ASN A 94 -12.09 14.42 -7.76
C ASN A 94 -12.09 12.87 -7.69
N ASN A 95 -11.39 12.19 -8.61
CA ASN A 95 -11.26 10.74 -8.64
C ASN A 95 -9.93 10.26 -8.02
N GLY A 96 -9.12 11.17 -7.47
CA GLY A 96 -7.86 10.82 -6.82
C GLY A 96 -6.70 10.56 -7.79
N PHE A 97 -6.87 10.86 -9.08
CA PHE A 97 -5.78 10.77 -10.07
C PHE A 97 -5.23 12.15 -10.42
N SER A 98 -3.93 12.21 -10.67
CA SER A 98 -3.34 13.45 -11.18
C SER A 98 -3.49 13.56 -12.69
N ASN A 99 -4.13 14.64 -13.15
CA ASN A 99 -4.15 15.04 -14.55
C ASN A 99 -2.91 15.86 -14.96
N LEU A 100 -1.85 15.83 -14.13
CA LEU A 100 -0.59 16.50 -14.43
C LEU A 100 0.25 15.63 -15.37
N ASP A 101 0.53 16.12 -16.57
CA ASP A 101 1.59 15.55 -17.36
C ASP A 101 2.96 15.95 -16.79
N VAL A 102 3.60 15.01 -16.10
CA VAL A 102 4.93 15.18 -15.49
C VAL A 102 6.00 15.52 -16.53
N ASP A 103 5.82 15.15 -17.81
CA ASP A 103 6.77 15.49 -18.88
C ASP A 103 6.56 16.89 -19.46
N LYS A 104 5.35 17.44 -19.30
CA LYS A 104 4.92 18.71 -19.91
C LYS A 104 4.01 19.49 -18.97
N VAL A 105 4.58 19.91 -17.84
CA VAL A 105 3.88 20.67 -16.82
C VAL A 105 3.40 22.03 -17.35
N ASP A 106 2.09 22.29 -17.31
CA ASP A 106 1.53 23.62 -17.57
C ASP A 106 1.75 24.53 -16.35
N LEU A 107 2.87 25.27 -16.35
CA LEU A 107 3.22 26.19 -15.28
C LEU A 107 2.30 27.43 -15.18
N LYS A 108 1.40 27.66 -16.14
CA LYS A 108 0.36 28.70 -15.98
C LYS A 108 -0.77 28.18 -15.09
N LYS A 109 -1.09 26.89 -15.20
CA LYS A 109 -2.10 26.22 -14.38
C LYS A 109 -1.54 25.81 -13.01
N TYR A 110 -0.30 25.32 -12.99
CA TYR A 110 0.36 24.77 -11.80
C TYR A 110 1.61 25.59 -11.44
N SER A 111 1.46 26.90 -11.26
CA SER A 111 2.60 27.79 -11.01
C SER A 111 3.39 27.43 -9.76
N ASP A 112 2.74 26.86 -8.76
CA ASP A 112 3.37 26.52 -7.48
C ASP A 112 4.37 25.36 -7.58
N LEU A 113 4.26 24.53 -8.62
CA LEU A 113 5.19 23.42 -8.87
C LEU A 113 6.62 23.90 -9.12
N ILE A 114 6.83 25.15 -9.54
CA ILE A 114 8.17 25.70 -9.78
C ILE A 114 9.00 25.79 -8.50
N HIS A 115 8.35 25.88 -7.34
CA HIS A 115 8.98 25.98 -6.03
C HIS A 115 8.97 24.64 -5.27
N MET A 116 8.35 23.62 -5.84
CA MET A 116 8.20 22.32 -5.22
C MET A 116 9.52 21.55 -5.26
N LYS A 117 9.93 21.03 -4.11
CA LYS A 117 11.05 20.11 -4.04
C LYS A 117 10.59 18.72 -4.48
N TRP A 118 11.26 18.18 -5.49
CA TRP A 118 11.05 16.82 -5.96
C TRP A 118 12.39 16.10 -6.06
N TYR A 119 12.32 14.78 -6.06
CA TYR A 119 13.47 13.88 -6.13
C TYR A 119 13.36 13.05 -7.39
N LYS A 120 14.52 12.73 -7.99
CA LYS A 120 14.62 11.78 -9.09
C LYS A 120 15.45 10.60 -8.65
N ALA A 121 14.93 9.39 -8.86
CA ALA A 121 15.67 8.16 -8.68
C ALA A 121 15.75 7.40 -10.01
N LYS A 122 16.85 6.70 -10.22
CA LYS A 122 17.00 5.74 -11.31
C LYS A 122 17.33 4.39 -10.70
N MET A 123 16.61 3.37 -11.12
CA MET A 123 16.80 1.98 -10.69
C MET A 123 17.24 1.13 -11.87
N SER A 124 18.15 0.20 -11.60
CA SER A 124 18.52 -0.91 -12.48
C SER A 124 18.14 -2.23 -11.82
N ALA A 125 18.12 -3.31 -12.60
CA ALA A 125 17.85 -4.64 -12.05
C ALA A 125 18.76 -4.96 -10.84
N GLY A 126 18.16 -5.37 -9.74
CA GLY A 126 18.80 -5.57 -8.44
C GLY A 126 18.55 -4.45 -7.42
N ASP A 127 18.14 -3.27 -7.87
CA ASP A 127 17.81 -2.15 -6.96
C ASP A 127 16.42 -2.31 -6.36
N CYS A 128 16.26 -1.84 -5.12
CA CYS A 128 14.97 -1.61 -4.50
C CYS A 128 14.88 -0.17 -3.99
N ILE A 129 13.69 0.42 -4.07
CA ILE A 129 13.40 1.76 -3.54
C ILE A 129 12.22 1.70 -2.59
N PHE A 130 12.38 2.34 -1.43
CA PHE A 130 11.31 2.55 -0.47
C PHE A 130 10.57 3.84 -0.83
N ILE A 131 9.25 3.73 -0.99
CA ILE A 131 8.32 4.80 -1.27
C ILE A 131 7.43 4.92 -0.02
N PRO A 132 7.63 5.97 0.80
CA PRO A 132 6.86 6.11 2.03
C PRO A 132 5.38 6.36 1.75
N GLN A 133 4.52 5.94 2.67
CA GLN A 133 3.08 6.15 2.59
C GLN A 133 2.72 7.61 2.24
N PHE A 134 1.80 7.76 1.28
CA PHE A 134 1.33 9.03 0.71
C PHE A 134 2.38 9.86 -0.02
N TRP A 135 3.59 9.35 -0.27
CA TRP A 135 4.51 10.03 -1.17
C TRP A 135 4.01 9.95 -2.60
N LEU A 136 3.94 11.12 -3.23
CA LEU A 136 3.60 11.22 -4.63
C LEU A 136 4.74 10.65 -5.47
N HIS A 137 4.41 9.80 -6.42
CA HIS A 137 5.39 9.23 -7.31
C HIS A 137 4.85 8.96 -8.71
N GLN A 138 5.74 9.07 -9.68
CA GLN A 138 5.52 8.73 -11.07
C GLN A 138 6.66 7.83 -11.51
N VAL A 139 6.34 6.70 -12.13
CA VAL A 139 7.31 5.67 -12.52
C VAL A 139 7.31 5.52 -14.03
N ARG A 140 8.50 5.63 -14.63
CA ARG A 140 8.74 5.29 -16.02
C ARG A 140 9.59 4.03 -16.10
N SER A 141 9.15 3.07 -16.89
CA SER A 141 9.85 1.81 -17.08
C SER A 141 10.44 1.73 -18.49
N TYR A 142 11.68 1.30 -18.58
CA TYR A 142 12.39 1.11 -19.84
C TYR A 142 12.84 -0.34 -19.96
N ASP A 143 13.02 -0.75 -21.21
CA ASP A 143 13.31 -2.12 -21.61
C ASP A 143 12.24 -3.09 -21.09
N SER A 144 12.39 -4.38 -21.40
CA SER A 144 11.50 -5.38 -20.80
C SER A 144 11.60 -5.32 -19.28
N ASN A 145 10.52 -4.90 -18.63
CA ASN A 145 10.52 -4.56 -17.21
C ASN A 145 9.84 -5.66 -16.38
N LEU A 146 10.38 -5.93 -15.20
CA LEU A 146 9.75 -6.78 -14.19
C LEU A 146 10.13 -6.22 -12.83
N ALA A 147 9.14 -5.79 -12.06
CA ALA A 147 9.32 -5.32 -10.70
C ALA A 147 8.26 -5.93 -9.78
N VAL A 148 8.57 -5.95 -8.49
CA VAL A 148 7.65 -6.37 -7.44
C VAL A 148 7.57 -5.27 -6.40
N ASN A 149 6.35 -4.89 -6.04
CA ASN A 149 6.06 -4.02 -4.91
C ASN A 149 5.71 -4.92 -3.74
N MET A 150 6.26 -4.65 -2.57
CA MET A 150 5.79 -5.21 -1.30
C MET A 150 5.13 -4.08 -0.54
N TRP A 151 3.86 -4.24 -0.21
CA TRP A 151 3.06 -3.24 0.48
C TRP A 151 2.75 -3.67 1.90
N TRP A 152 2.88 -2.76 2.85
CA TRP A 152 2.43 -2.98 4.23
C TRP A 152 1.84 -1.70 4.81
N ILE A 153 0.99 -1.84 5.81
CA ILE A 153 0.44 -0.68 6.49
C ILE A 153 1.51 -0.03 7.39
N GLN A 154 1.38 1.27 7.62
CA GLN A 154 2.23 1.98 8.58
C GLN A 154 2.19 1.30 9.96
N LEU A 155 3.38 1.09 10.55
CA LEU A 155 3.48 0.55 11.90
C LEU A 155 3.24 1.66 12.94
N LEU A 156 2.20 1.49 13.76
CA LEU A 156 1.94 2.37 14.89
C LEU A 156 2.77 2.02 16.14
N LYS A 157 3.33 0.80 16.17
CA LYS A 157 4.19 0.30 17.26
C LYS A 157 5.23 -0.64 16.67
N PHE A 158 6.49 -0.41 16.99
CA PHE A 158 7.60 -1.25 16.56
C PHE A 158 7.61 -2.56 17.37
N ASN A 159 7.64 -3.70 16.69
CA ASN A 159 7.67 -5.01 17.32
C ASN A 159 9.11 -5.55 17.43
N GLU A 160 9.80 -5.24 18.53
CA GLU A 160 11.18 -5.72 18.78
C GLU A 160 11.30 -7.25 18.81
N SER A 161 10.25 -7.97 19.21
CA SER A 161 10.28 -9.44 19.28
C SER A 161 10.48 -10.10 17.92
N SER A 162 10.01 -9.45 16.84
CA SER A 162 10.25 -9.91 15.47
C SER A 162 11.72 -9.90 15.09
N CYS A 163 12.51 -8.99 15.67
CA CYS A 163 13.94 -8.86 15.38
C CYS A 163 14.74 -10.04 15.94
N GLU A 164 14.43 -10.47 17.18
CA GLU A 164 15.06 -11.67 17.74
C GLU A 164 14.56 -12.95 17.05
N LYS A 165 13.28 -13.00 16.68
CA LYS A 165 12.71 -14.13 15.92
C LYS A 165 13.40 -14.31 14.56
N ASN A 166 13.70 -13.21 13.88
CA ASN A 166 14.24 -13.19 12.51
C ASN A 166 15.75 -12.91 12.47
N LYS A 167 16.45 -13.16 13.58
CA LYS A 167 17.89 -12.87 13.71
C LYS A 167 18.76 -13.74 12.81
N ASP A 168 18.35 -14.99 12.61
CA ASP A 168 19.09 -15.99 11.83
C ASP A 168 18.70 -16.00 10.34
N ASP A 169 17.54 -15.43 9.99
CA ASP A 169 17.09 -15.24 8.61
C ASP A 169 16.50 -13.83 8.43
N ASN A 170 17.30 -12.96 7.79
CA ASN A 170 16.92 -11.59 7.50
C ASN A 170 16.43 -11.39 6.06
N TYR A 171 16.30 -12.46 5.27
CA TYR A 171 15.68 -12.43 3.94
C TYR A 171 14.40 -13.27 3.96
N LEU A 172 13.38 -12.73 4.64
CA LEU A 172 12.11 -13.43 4.87
C LEU A 172 11.43 -13.80 3.56
N ASN A 173 10.88 -15.01 3.48
CA ASN A 173 10.11 -15.43 2.32
C ASN A 173 8.73 -14.75 2.36
N THR A 174 8.34 -14.05 1.30
CA THR A 174 7.01 -13.45 1.24
C THR A 174 5.89 -14.49 1.25
N ALA A 175 6.14 -15.74 0.83
CA ALA A 175 5.16 -16.83 0.85
C ALA A 175 4.81 -17.33 2.26
N ASP A 176 5.65 -17.07 3.26
CA ASP A 176 5.43 -17.48 4.66
C ASP A 176 4.43 -16.58 5.41
N TYR A 177 4.04 -15.46 4.77
CA TYR A 177 3.15 -14.46 5.35
C TYR A 177 1.84 -14.40 4.56
N GLU A 178 0.73 -14.44 5.29
CA GLU A 178 -0.61 -14.19 4.74
C GLU A 178 -0.87 -12.69 4.73
N PHE A 179 -1.68 -12.21 3.78
CA PHE A 179 -1.99 -10.79 3.67
C PHE A 179 -2.87 -10.31 4.83
N ALA A 180 -2.39 -9.31 5.55
CA ALA A 180 -2.95 -8.76 6.76
C ALA A 180 -3.94 -7.61 6.49
N THR A 181 -4.87 -7.78 5.54
CA THR A 181 -5.74 -6.70 5.02
C THR A 181 -6.59 -6.02 6.09
N TYR A 182 -6.99 -6.72 7.16
CA TYR A 182 -7.74 -6.13 8.28
C TYR A 182 -6.95 -5.11 9.11
N GLU A 183 -5.63 -5.02 8.92
CA GLU A 183 -4.82 -3.97 9.55
C GLU A 183 -5.11 -2.59 8.96
N LEU A 184 -5.68 -2.52 7.76
CA LEU A 184 -6.23 -1.29 7.19
C LEU A 184 -7.41 -0.79 8.01
N LEU A 185 -8.38 -1.68 8.30
CA LEU A 185 -9.50 -1.35 9.16
C LEU A 185 -9.01 -0.95 10.57
N ARG A 186 -8.03 -1.66 11.12
CA ARG A 186 -7.46 -1.32 12.43
C ARG A 186 -6.88 0.09 12.43
N ASN A 187 -6.08 0.46 11.43
CA ASN A 187 -5.53 1.80 11.30
C ASN A 187 -6.64 2.85 11.16
N SER A 188 -7.64 2.61 10.31
CA SER A 188 -8.81 3.50 10.17
C SER A 188 -9.55 3.73 11.49
N ILE A 189 -9.75 2.68 12.31
CA ILE A 189 -10.36 2.81 13.64
C ILE A 189 -9.49 3.69 14.54
N LEU A 190 -8.18 3.48 14.52
CA LEU A 190 -7.20 4.22 15.32
C LEU A 190 -7.11 5.70 14.90
N ASP A 191 -7.18 6.00 13.61
CA ASP A 191 -7.15 7.36 13.06
C ASP A 191 -8.38 8.17 13.47
N TYR A 192 -9.55 7.53 13.55
CA TYR A 192 -10.77 8.18 14.04
C TYR A 192 -10.87 8.27 15.58
N MET A 193 -9.89 7.74 16.32
CA MET A 193 -9.89 7.89 17.78
C MET A 193 -9.71 9.36 18.19
N PRO A 194 -10.32 9.78 19.31
CA PRO A 194 -10.11 11.12 19.83
C PRO A 194 -8.64 11.31 20.27
N LYS A 195 -8.18 12.56 20.36
CA LYS A 195 -6.83 12.91 20.85
C LYS A 195 -6.50 12.32 22.23
N SER A 196 -7.51 12.04 23.05
CA SER A 196 -7.37 11.36 24.34
C SER A 196 -6.95 9.89 24.23
N LYS A 197 -6.94 9.31 23.02
CA LYS A 197 -6.69 7.89 22.74
C LYS A 197 -7.64 6.94 23.49
N ARG A 198 -8.83 7.44 23.83
CA ARG A 198 -9.84 6.77 24.67
C ARG A 198 -11.23 7.09 24.15
N ALA A 199 -12.00 6.07 23.76
CA ALA A 199 -13.33 6.20 23.18
C ALA A 199 -14.39 5.53 24.07
N THR A 200 -15.36 6.30 24.54
CA THR A 200 -16.55 5.73 25.22
C THR A 200 -17.34 4.86 24.25
N LYS A 201 -18.23 4.02 24.78
CA LYS A 201 -19.14 3.19 23.97
C LYS A 201 -19.86 3.93 22.83
N GLN A 202 -20.37 5.13 23.09
CA GLN A 202 -21.05 5.92 22.05
C GLN A 202 -20.07 6.45 20.99
N THR A 203 -18.88 6.90 21.41
CA THR A 203 -17.84 7.38 20.50
C THR A 203 -17.31 6.23 19.65
N PHE A 204 -17.01 5.08 20.25
CA PHE A 204 -16.52 3.90 19.52
C PHE A 204 -17.54 3.39 18.50
N LYS A 205 -18.84 3.40 18.85
CA LYS A 205 -19.90 3.09 17.87
C LYS A 205 -19.85 4.01 16.64
N ARG A 206 -19.63 5.32 16.85
CA ARG A 206 -19.52 6.30 15.75
C ARG A 206 -18.27 6.06 14.91
N ILE A 207 -17.15 5.71 15.53
CA ILE A 207 -15.91 5.34 14.83
C ILE A 207 -16.19 4.16 13.89
N LEU A 208 -16.74 3.05 14.41
CA LEU A 208 -17.06 1.88 13.60
C LEU A 208 -18.05 2.17 12.46
N THR A 209 -19.00 3.09 12.66
CA THR A 209 -19.90 3.54 11.59
C THR A 209 -19.15 4.28 10.49
N ARG A 210 -18.16 5.13 10.83
CA ARG A 210 -17.33 5.84 9.84
C ARG A 210 -16.35 4.93 9.09
N CYS A 211 -15.91 3.85 9.73
CA CYS A 211 -15.07 2.84 9.09
C CYS A 211 -15.87 1.84 8.24
N GLU A 212 -17.19 2.03 8.11
CA GLU A 212 -18.06 1.21 7.25
C GLU A 212 -17.92 -0.30 7.48
N VAL A 213 -17.77 -0.72 8.75
CA VAL A 213 -17.50 -2.13 9.13
C VAL A 213 -18.64 -3.12 8.85
N GLY A 214 -19.69 -2.67 8.17
CA GLY A 214 -20.89 -3.44 7.91
C GLY A 214 -21.68 -3.81 9.17
N PRO A 215 -22.63 -4.75 9.04
CA PRO A 215 -23.45 -5.22 10.17
C PRO A 215 -22.61 -5.96 11.22
N ILE A 216 -22.74 -5.56 12.48
CA ILE A 216 -22.03 -6.17 13.63
C ILE A 216 -22.94 -6.36 14.85
N VAL A 217 -22.57 -7.30 15.73
CA VAL A 217 -23.15 -7.42 17.07
C VAL A 217 -22.40 -6.48 18.02
N PHE A 218 -22.75 -5.19 17.98
CA PHE A 218 -21.98 -4.14 18.66
C PHE A 218 -21.67 -4.41 20.15
N PRO A 219 -22.60 -4.91 21.01
CA PRO A 219 -22.26 -5.20 22.40
C PRO A 219 -21.15 -6.24 22.56
N ALA A 220 -21.11 -7.27 21.70
CA ALA A 220 -20.06 -8.28 21.72
C ALA A 220 -18.73 -7.68 21.24
N VAL A 221 -18.74 -6.96 20.12
CA VAL A 221 -17.55 -6.27 19.58
C VAL A 221 -16.96 -5.31 20.61
N PHE A 222 -17.78 -4.46 21.22
CA PHE A 222 -17.32 -3.52 22.24
C PHE A 222 -16.68 -4.24 23.43
N SER A 223 -17.32 -5.31 23.92
CA SER A 223 -16.78 -6.10 25.05
C SER A 223 -15.49 -6.85 24.71
N THR A 224 -15.21 -7.14 23.43
CA THR A 224 -13.94 -7.73 23.02
C THR A 224 -12.80 -6.70 23.05
N PHE A 225 -13.08 -5.45 22.64
CA PHE A 225 -12.09 -4.38 22.73
C PHE A 225 -11.89 -3.87 24.15
N ASP A 226 -12.96 -3.71 24.95
CA ASP A 226 -12.91 -3.31 26.36
C ASP A 226 -12.46 -4.47 27.25
N SER A 227 -11.18 -4.84 27.10
CA SER A 227 -10.55 -5.99 27.74
C SER A 227 -10.42 -5.81 29.24
N ASN A 228 -10.23 -4.56 29.69
CA ASN A 228 -10.06 -4.20 31.10
C ASN A 228 -11.40 -3.91 31.80
N LYS A 229 -12.51 -3.83 31.05
CA LYS A 229 -13.88 -3.60 31.52
C LYS A 229 -14.06 -2.24 32.21
N ASP A 230 -13.44 -1.20 31.68
CA ASP A 230 -13.55 0.18 32.16
C ASP A 230 -14.60 1.02 31.40
N ASP A 231 -15.39 0.38 30.54
CA ASP A 231 -16.43 0.97 29.67
C ASP A 231 -15.86 1.97 28.64
N VAL A 232 -14.55 1.91 28.36
CA VAL A 232 -13.84 2.75 27.40
C VAL A 232 -12.87 1.90 26.58
N VAL A 233 -12.92 2.05 25.25
CA VAL A 233 -11.92 1.43 24.37
C VAL A 233 -10.72 2.36 24.21
N SER A 234 -9.55 1.88 24.62
CA SER A 234 -8.27 2.58 24.49
C SER A 234 -7.56 2.27 23.17
N PHE A 235 -6.60 3.12 22.80
CA PHE A 235 -5.74 2.90 21.63
C PHE A 235 -5.00 1.56 21.71
N ASP A 236 -4.44 1.23 22.88
CA ASP A 236 -3.67 0.01 23.06
C ASP A 236 -4.57 -1.23 22.96
N GLU A 237 -5.82 -1.17 23.45
CA GLU A 237 -6.79 -2.25 23.27
C GLU A 237 -7.14 -2.53 21.81
N VAL A 238 -7.25 -1.49 20.99
CA VAL A 238 -7.44 -1.65 19.55
C VAL A 238 -6.16 -2.15 18.89
N GLN A 239 -5.00 -1.62 19.26
CA GLN A 239 -3.72 -1.94 18.64
C GLN A 239 -3.25 -3.37 18.96
N ASP A 240 -3.38 -3.78 20.21
CA ASP A 240 -2.81 -5.04 20.72
C ASP A 240 -3.80 -6.23 20.55
N LEU A 241 -5.05 -6.01 20.12
CA LEU A 241 -5.99 -7.10 19.83
C LEU A 241 -5.44 -8.00 18.70
N PRO A 242 -5.22 -9.31 18.93
CA PRO A 242 -4.60 -10.19 17.93
C PRO A 242 -5.33 -10.18 16.58
N TYR A 243 -4.58 -10.18 15.48
CA TYR A 243 -5.13 -10.09 14.11
C TYR A 243 -6.27 -11.08 13.85
N GLY A 244 -6.08 -12.36 14.22
CA GLY A 244 -7.07 -13.40 14.00
C GLY A 244 -8.33 -13.30 14.88
N GLU A 245 -8.28 -12.52 15.97
CA GLU A 245 -9.46 -12.17 16.77
C GLU A 245 -10.13 -10.93 16.18
N PHE A 246 -9.34 -9.90 15.85
CA PHE A 246 -9.81 -8.67 15.22
C PHE A 246 -10.60 -8.93 13.94
N SER A 247 -10.07 -9.76 13.03
CA SER A 247 -10.73 -10.04 11.74
C SER A 247 -12.08 -10.74 11.90
N LYS A 248 -12.24 -11.59 12.92
CA LYS A 248 -13.52 -12.27 13.22
C LYS A 248 -14.60 -11.32 13.74
N LEU A 249 -14.24 -10.14 14.25
CA LEU A 249 -15.21 -9.15 14.71
C LEU A 249 -15.96 -8.47 13.55
N PHE A 250 -15.36 -8.46 12.36
CA PHE A 250 -15.89 -7.74 11.20
C PHE A 250 -15.98 -8.65 9.96
N PRO A 251 -16.73 -9.77 10.00
CA PRO A 251 -16.74 -10.78 8.94
C PRO A 251 -17.33 -10.29 7.61
N ASN A 252 -18.01 -9.13 7.61
CA ASN A 252 -18.58 -8.52 6.42
C ASN A 252 -17.71 -7.37 5.88
N TRP A 253 -16.61 -7.03 6.56
CA TRP A 253 -15.67 -6.04 6.08
C TRP A 253 -14.71 -6.71 5.11
N ASN A 254 -14.62 -6.15 3.91
CA ASN A 254 -13.69 -6.60 2.89
C ASN A 254 -12.84 -5.41 2.47
N TYR A 255 -11.57 -5.70 2.20
CA TYR A 255 -10.70 -4.79 1.51
C TYR A 255 -10.95 -4.92 0.01
N GLU A 256 -11.31 -3.82 -0.65
CA GLU A 256 -11.26 -3.69 -2.10
C GLU A 256 -9.92 -3.02 -2.43
N SER A 257 -9.05 -3.70 -3.17
CA SER A 257 -7.77 -3.13 -3.60
C SER A 257 -8.02 -1.99 -4.58
N GLU A 258 -7.45 -0.82 -4.31
CA GLU A 258 -7.54 0.38 -5.17
C GLU A 258 -7.15 0.08 -6.64
N GLU A 259 -6.26 -0.88 -6.88
CA GLU A 259 -5.82 -1.29 -8.23
C GLU A 259 -6.86 -2.02 -9.07
N ALA A 260 -7.98 -2.48 -8.49
CA ALA A 260 -9.07 -3.08 -9.28
C ALA A 260 -9.77 -2.04 -10.19
N GLU A 261 -9.53 -0.75 -9.95
CA GLU A 261 -10.06 0.38 -10.72
C GLU A 261 -9.01 1.08 -11.62
N GLU A 262 -7.76 0.61 -11.68
CA GLU A 262 -6.76 1.08 -12.66
C GLU A 262 -7.07 0.58 -14.09
N LEU A 263 -8.25 0.95 -14.62
CA LEU A 263 -8.43 1.08 -16.05
C LEU A 263 -7.82 2.42 -16.44
N GLU A 264 -6.58 2.41 -16.93
CA GLU A 264 -5.97 3.62 -17.50
C GLU A 264 -6.93 4.23 -18.54
N PRO A 265 -7.12 5.57 -18.55
CA PRO A 265 -7.96 6.22 -19.55
C PRO A 265 -7.44 5.95 -20.97
N GLU A 266 -8.36 5.79 -21.93
CA GLU A 266 -8.01 5.59 -23.33
C GLU A 266 -7.06 6.70 -23.81
N ARG A 267 -5.91 6.25 -24.33
CA ARG A 267 -4.72 7.06 -24.63
C ARG A 267 -4.85 8.02 -25.82
N ASP A 268 -6.03 8.15 -26.41
CA ASP A 268 -6.25 8.99 -27.60
C ASP A 268 -6.30 10.51 -27.28
N GLU A 269 -6.12 10.92 -26.02
CA GLU A 269 -6.11 12.34 -25.60
C GLU A 269 -4.83 12.84 -24.90
N LEU A 270 -3.66 12.19 -25.07
CA LEU A 270 -2.36 12.70 -24.60
C LEU A 270 -1.35 12.99 -25.73
#